data_AF-A0A4S5EG42-F1
#
_entry.id   AF-A0A4S5EG42-F1
#
_cell.length_a   1.000
_cell.length_b   1.000
_cell.length_c   1.000
_cell.angle_alpha   90.00
_cell.angle_beta   90.00
_cell.angle_gamma   90.00
#
_symmetry.space_group_name_H-M   'P 1'
#
loop_
_entity.id
_entity.type
_entity.pdbx_description
1 polymer ?
#
loop_
_entity_poly.entity_id
_entity_poly.type
_entity_poly.pdbx_seq_one_letter_code
_entity_poly.pdbx_strand_id
1 'polypeptide(L)'
;MVPAGRVTDLISLGVLASYVSRDAVDEAIEETGRAAKRSDGTIPLHVVVYFTMALALFAEEDYEEVALRLAGVLADWGAGWEPTSGGLTKARKRLGPELMAELFSEVARPVVEEDTEGAFFGRWRVMSLDGMVFDVEASPKNVAAFGLPDHSYLSVVIDPAIRGKARTVLLDAAGDHKHLDQSKARYVRVVEYEVTGREGNGAHELFALITNIVDPREAPAIPLAGVYQQRWEHETGNKQLKTCLRGPGKVLRSRLPELVYQEIGGYLLTHSAFAALICQAATAAGIDPDRVRFKRTVRTARRRVGDPSFSP
;
A
#
# COMPACT_ATOMS: atom_id res chain seq x y z
N MET A 1 31.54 -5.17 19.41
CA MET A 1 30.30 -5.94 19.63
C MET A 1 29.13 -5.01 19.35
N VAL A 2 28.45 -5.17 18.21
CA VAL A 2 27.29 -4.35 17.86
C VAL A 2 26.12 -4.79 18.73
N PRO A 3 25.44 -3.91 19.48
CA PRO A 3 24.30 -4.32 20.33
C PRO A 3 23.23 -5.01 19.49
N ALA A 4 22.60 -6.06 20.03
CA ALA A 4 21.66 -6.92 19.30
C ALA A 4 20.53 -6.14 18.59
N GLY A 5 20.08 -5.01 19.16
CA GLY A 5 19.12 -4.11 18.51
C GLY A 5 19.62 -3.53 17.18
N ARG A 6 20.89 -3.10 17.10
CA ARG A 6 21.49 -2.53 15.87
C ARG A 6 21.61 -3.55 14.74
N VAL A 7 21.92 -4.80 15.05
CA VAL A 7 22.05 -5.86 14.02
C VAL A 7 20.70 -6.14 13.37
N THR A 8 19.62 -6.05 14.13
CA THR A 8 18.29 -6.19 13.56
C THR A 8 17.90 -5.00 12.72
N ASP A 9 18.14 -3.78 13.20
CA ASP A 9 17.74 -2.57 12.48
C ASP A 9 18.42 -2.54 11.09
N LEU A 10 19.65 -3.05 10.99
CA LEU A 10 20.37 -3.31 9.74
C LEU A 10 19.66 -4.32 8.83
N ILE A 11 19.09 -5.39 9.37
CA ILE A 11 18.36 -6.40 8.58
C ILE A 11 17.02 -5.86 8.09
N SER A 12 16.28 -5.14 8.93
CA SER A 12 14.98 -4.56 8.55
C SER A 12 15.15 -3.46 7.51
N LEU A 13 16.15 -2.58 7.67
CA LEU A 13 16.47 -1.62 6.62
C LEU A 13 17.07 -2.32 5.40
N GLY A 14 17.88 -3.35 5.58
CA GLY A 14 18.42 -4.16 4.50
C GLY A 14 17.34 -4.79 3.63
N VAL A 15 16.22 -5.24 4.22
CA VAL A 15 15.04 -5.70 3.47
C VAL A 15 14.45 -4.57 2.64
N LEU A 16 14.26 -3.38 3.22
CA LEU A 16 13.73 -2.23 2.48
C LEU A 16 14.68 -1.82 1.33
N ALA A 17 15.98 -1.75 1.60
CA ALA A 17 17.01 -1.38 0.64
C ALA A 17 17.26 -2.45 -0.44
N SER A 18 16.96 -3.72 -0.16
CA SER A 18 17.07 -4.80 -1.14
C SER A 18 16.02 -4.69 -2.26
N TYR A 19 14.87 -4.07 -1.96
CA TYR A 19 13.81 -3.84 -2.96
C TYR A 19 13.83 -2.42 -3.50
N VAL A 20 13.91 -1.43 -2.60
CA VAL A 20 14.07 -0.02 -2.95
C VAL A 20 15.55 0.31 -2.88
N SER A 21 16.24 0.01 -3.99
CA SER A 21 17.70 0.18 -4.10
C SER A 21 18.10 1.64 -3.92
N ARG A 22 19.34 1.86 -3.49
CA ARG A 22 19.85 3.22 -3.34
C ARG A 22 19.92 3.95 -4.69
N ASP A 23 20.25 3.23 -5.75
CA ASP A 23 20.35 3.76 -7.10
C ASP A 23 18.99 4.27 -7.60
N ALA A 24 17.91 3.49 -7.40
CA ALA A 24 16.55 3.93 -7.74
C ALA A 24 16.12 5.17 -6.95
N VAL A 25 16.52 5.26 -5.67
CA VAL A 25 16.26 6.46 -4.86
C VAL A 25 17.00 7.67 -5.40
N ASP A 26 18.27 7.52 -5.76
CA ASP A 26 19.09 8.61 -6.28
C ASP A 26 18.62 9.04 -7.69
N GLU A 27 18.19 8.10 -8.54
CA GLU A 27 17.56 8.37 -9.85
C GLU A 27 16.26 9.17 -9.68
N ALA A 28 15.36 8.74 -8.81
CA ALA A 28 14.13 9.48 -8.51
C ALA A 28 14.40 10.89 -7.91
N ILE A 29 15.48 11.07 -7.15
CA ILE A 29 15.91 12.39 -6.65
C ILE A 29 16.35 13.30 -7.82
N GLU A 30 17.08 12.75 -8.79
CA GLU A 30 17.53 13.46 -9.98
C GLU A 30 16.35 13.84 -10.88
N GLU A 31 15.46 12.89 -11.20
CA GLU A 31 14.28 13.10 -12.05
C GLU A 31 13.33 14.16 -11.49
N THR A 32 13.12 14.17 -10.18
CA THR A 32 12.29 15.19 -9.53
C THR A 32 12.99 16.54 -9.35
N GLY A 33 14.27 16.66 -9.73
CA GLY A 33 15.06 17.89 -9.62
C GLY A 33 15.30 18.34 -8.17
N ARG A 34 15.23 17.41 -7.22
CA ARG A 34 15.31 17.69 -5.77
C ARG A 34 16.70 17.51 -5.18
N ALA A 35 17.67 17.11 -6.00
CA ALA A 35 19.07 16.97 -5.61
C ALA A 35 19.59 18.21 -4.88
N ALA A 36 20.30 17.99 -3.77
CA ALA A 36 20.84 19.07 -2.96
C ALA A 36 21.96 19.79 -3.72
N LYS A 37 21.88 21.12 -3.83
CA LYS A 37 22.94 21.94 -4.46
C LYS A 37 24.20 22.09 -3.56
N ARG A 38 24.08 21.80 -2.25
CA ARG A 38 25.16 21.78 -1.24
C ARG A 38 24.84 20.74 -0.15
N SER A 39 25.86 20.12 0.43
CA SER A 39 25.77 19.04 1.42
C SER A 39 25.94 19.51 2.88
N ASP A 40 25.70 20.78 3.18
CA ASP A 40 25.98 21.39 4.48
C ASP A 40 24.93 21.01 5.54
N GLY A 41 25.27 20.03 6.39
CA GLY A 41 24.56 19.71 7.64
C GLY A 41 23.10 19.28 7.49
N THR A 42 22.61 19.12 6.27
CA THR A 42 21.20 18.83 6.01
C THR A 42 21.00 17.35 5.71
N ILE A 43 20.00 16.74 6.35
CA ILE A 43 19.67 15.31 6.22
C ILE A 43 19.52 14.91 4.74
N PRO A 44 20.37 14.03 4.18
CA PRO A 44 20.31 13.65 2.77
C PRO A 44 18.94 13.09 2.36
N LEU A 45 18.48 13.35 1.13
CA LEU A 45 17.12 12.96 0.73
C LEU A 45 16.90 11.45 0.70
N HIS A 46 17.92 10.66 0.32
CA HIS A 46 17.84 9.21 0.40
C HIS A 46 17.60 8.72 1.84
N VAL A 47 18.25 9.34 2.83
CA VAL A 47 18.00 9.08 4.26
C VAL A 47 16.54 9.38 4.62
N VAL A 48 15.97 10.46 4.08
CA VAL A 48 14.56 10.83 4.34
C VAL A 48 13.59 9.84 3.70
N VAL A 49 13.91 9.25 2.53
CA VAL A 49 13.11 8.19 1.90
C VAL A 49 13.05 6.97 2.80
N TYR A 50 14.20 6.44 3.20
CA TYR A 50 14.27 5.27 4.08
C TYR A 50 13.67 5.55 5.47
N PHE A 51 13.83 6.78 5.98
CA PHE A 51 13.12 7.23 7.18
C PHE A 51 11.60 7.19 7.01
N THR A 52 11.07 7.65 5.88
CA THR A 52 9.63 7.63 5.61
C THR A 52 9.09 6.21 5.47
N MET A 53 9.84 5.30 4.85
CA MET A 53 9.51 3.87 4.80
C MET A 53 9.56 3.23 6.20
N ALA A 54 10.55 3.60 7.02
CA ALA A 54 10.67 3.15 8.40
C ALA A 54 9.52 3.66 9.29
N LEU A 55 9.01 4.88 9.05
CA LEU A 55 7.80 5.38 9.74
C LEU A 55 6.58 4.49 9.46
N ALA A 56 6.50 3.87 8.29
CA ALA A 56 5.47 2.88 7.99
C ALA A 56 5.74 1.53 8.68
N LEU A 57 7.00 1.10 8.73
CA LEU A 57 7.40 -0.13 9.41
C LEU A 57 7.23 -0.03 10.93
N PHE A 58 7.48 1.12 11.52
CA PHE A 58 7.39 1.43 12.94
C PHE A 58 6.28 2.47 13.20
N ALA A 59 5.07 2.14 12.73
CA ALA A 59 3.90 3.02 12.79
C ALA A 59 3.52 3.50 14.21
N GLU A 60 3.92 2.75 15.25
CA GLU A 60 3.61 3.05 16.66
C GLU A 60 4.62 4.00 17.32
N GLU A 61 5.76 4.23 16.69
CA GLU A 61 6.86 5.00 17.26
C GLU A 61 6.85 6.44 16.74
N ASP A 62 7.33 7.38 17.56
CA ASP A 62 7.48 8.77 17.14
C ASP A 62 8.70 8.97 16.21
N TYR A 63 8.88 10.21 15.73
CA TYR A 63 9.96 10.51 14.79
C TYR A 63 11.35 10.28 15.37
N GLU A 64 11.55 10.57 16.65
CA GLU A 64 12.86 10.52 17.27
C GLU A 64 13.25 9.06 17.51
N GLU A 65 12.31 8.24 17.99
CA GLU A 65 12.54 6.80 18.15
C GLU A 65 12.82 6.12 16.81
N VAL A 66 12.03 6.37 15.77
CA VAL A 66 12.30 5.82 14.42
C VAL A 66 13.64 6.32 13.87
N ALA A 67 13.97 7.59 14.09
CA ALA A 67 15.24 8.13 13.64
C ALA A 67 16.43 7.56 14.42
N LEU A 68 16.30 7.27 15.72
CA LEU A 68 17.33 6.61 16.53
C LEU A 68 17.62 5.19 16.04
N ARG A 69 16.59 4.42 15.66
CA ARG A 69 16.75 3.09 15.03
C ARG A 69 17.58 3.17 13.75
N LEU A 70 17.33 4.20 12.96
CA LEU A 70 18.02 4.39 11.69
C LEU A 70 19.37 5.07 11.84
N ALA A 71 19.60 5.88 12.88
CA ALA A 71 20.81 6.67 13.04
C ALA A 71 22.06 5.79 13.04
N GLY A 72 21.99 4.62 13.67
CA GLY A 72 23.09 3.66 13.67
C GLY A 72 23.34 2.98 12.32
N VAL A 73 22.31 2.82 11.49
CA VAL A 73 22.38 2.18 10.17
C VAL A 73 22.78 3.17 9.08
N LEU A 74 22.28 4.40 9.17
CA LEU A 74 22.48 5.46 8.20
C LEU A 74 23.73 6.29 8.47
N ALA A 75 24.35 6.15 9.65
CA ALA A 75 25.66 6.75 9.96
C ALA A 75 26.70 6.38 8.89
N ASP A 76 26.70 5.10 8.45
CA ASP A 76 27.57 4.61 7.39
C ASP A 76 27.20 5.17 5.99
N TRP A 77 26.01 5.76 5.84
CA TRP A 77 25.51 6.37 4.61
C TRP A 77 25.62 7.91 4.63
N GLY A 78 26.51 8.44 5.48
CA GLY A 78 26.82 9.86 5.57
C GLY A 78 25.94 10.65 6.55
N ALA A 79 25.19 9.99 7.43
CA ALA A 79 24.36 10.63 8.43
C ALA A 79 25.15 11.03 9.69
N GLY A 80 25.87 12.16 9.64
CA GLY A 80 26.48 12.80 10.81
C GLY A 80 25.56 13.84 11.47
N TRP A 81 24.28 13.52 11.74
CA TRP A 81 23.31 14.47 12.31
C TRP A 81 22.62 13.91 13.55
N GLU A 82 22.27 14.80 14.48
CA GLU A 82 21.39 14.49 15.60
C GLU A 82 19.92 14.61 15.17
N PRO A 83 19.12 13.54 15.31
CA PRO A 83 17.73 13.58 14.92
C PRO A 83 16.90 14.45 15.84
N THR A 84 16.44 15.59 15.32
CA THR A 84 15.39 16.39 15.95
C THR A 84 14.11 16.29 15.14
N SER A 85 12.97 16.22 15.83
CA SER A 85 11.65 16.26 15.18
C SER A 85 11.49 17.44 14.19
N GLY A 86 12.06 18.60 14.54
CA GLY A 86 12.06 19.80 13.69
C GLY A 86 12.93 19.66 12.43
N GLY A 87 14.13 19.10 12.56
CA GLY A 87 15.02 18.82 11.42
C GLY A 87 14.43 17.80 10.45
N LEU A 88 13.87 16.71 10.99
CA LEU A 88 13.16 15.67 10.23
C LEU A 88 11.97 16.24 9.47
N THR A 89 11.16 17.09 10.11
CA THR A 89 10.01 17.73 9.46
C THR A 89 10.44 18.62 8.29
N LYS A 90 11.53 19.39 8.43
CA LYS A 90 12.08 20.21 7.34
C LYS A 90 12.61 19.35 6.20
N ALA A 91 13.31 18.27 6.51
CA ALA A 91 13.86 17.35 5.53
C ALA A 91 12.74 16.62 4.75
N ARG A 92 11.67 16.20 5.42
CA ARG A 92 10.45 15.63 4.80
C ARG A 92 9.77 16.62 3.85
N LYS A 93 9.65 17.89 4.23
CA LYS A 93 9.12 18.94 3.33
C LYS A 93 9.97 19.12 2.08
N ARG A 94 11.30 19.03 2.20
CA ARG A 94 12.21 19.09 1.05
C ARG A 94 12.06 17.88 0.14
N LEU A 95 11.86 16.70 0.71
CA LEU A 95 11.62 15.47 -0.05
C LEU A 95 10.33 15.56 -0.88
N GLY A 96 9.26 16.09 -0.29
CA GLY A 96 7.92 16.22 -0.88
C GLY A 96 7.23 14.88 -1.20
N PRO A 97 5.93 14.89 -1.55
CA PRO A 97 5.19 13.69 -1.90
C PRO A 97 5.49 13.15 -3.31
N GLU A 98 5.82 14.02 -4.25
CA GLU A 98 6.00 13.68 -5.67
C GLU A 98 7.15 12.68 -5.86
N LEU A 99 8.25 12.85 -5.15
CA LEU A 99 9.38 11.92 -5.20
C LEU A 99 9.00 10.53 -4.71
N MET A 100 8.21 10.42 -3.64
CA MET A 100 7.75 9.11 -3.15
C MET A 100 6.79 8.44 -4.15
N ALA A 101 5.99 9.23 -4.86
CA ALA A 101 5.08 8.74 -5.88
C ALA A 101 5.82 8.29 -7.16
N GLU A 102 6.85 9.03 -7.58
CA GLU A 102 7.70 8.67 -8.71
C GLU A 102 8.46 7.38 -8.41
N LEU A 103 9.18 7.35 -7.27
CA LEU A 103 9.92 6.18 -6.82
C LEU A 103 9.00 4.95 -6.71
N PHE A 104 7.78 5.12 -6.19
CA PHE A 104 6.80 4.03 -6.16
C PHE A 104 6.44 3.56 -7.57
N SER A 105 6.18 4.47 -8.50
CA SER A 105 5.81 4.12 -9.88
C SER A 105 6.93 3.36 -10.60
N GLU A 106 8.18 3.68 -10.30
CA GLU A 106 9.36 3.03 -10.84
C GLU A 106 9.55 1.60 -10.31
N VAL A 107 9.46 1.43 -8.98
CA VAL A 107 9.78 0.18 -8.28
C VAL A 107 8.58 -0.76 -8.13
N ALA A 108 7.34 -0.26 -8.19
CA ALA A 108 6.13 -1.07 -8.09
C ALA A 108 5.83 -1.78 -9.41
N ARG A 109 6.64 -2.80 -9.70
CA ARG A 109 6.47 -3.69 -10.86
C ARG A 109 5.81 -4.99 -10.43
N PRO A 110 5.14 -5.71 -11.35
CA PRO A 110 4.64 -7.05 -11.07
C PRO A 110 5.77 -7.95 -10.56
N VAL A 111 5.62 -8.47 -9.35
CA VAL A 111 6.63 -9.31 -8.69
C VAL A 111 6.47 -10.81 -8.98
N VAL A 112 5.38 -11.17 -9.65
CA VAL A 112 5.02 -12.56 -9.98
C VAL A 112 5.58 -12.97 -11.33
N GLU A 113 6.09 -14.20 -11.40
CA GLU A 113 6.59 -14.87 -12.62
C GLU A 113 5.55 -15.86 -13.17
N GLU A 114 5.73 -16.34 -14.41
CA GLU A 114 4.76 -17.26 -15.05
C GLU A 114 4.61 -18.59 -14.30
N ASP A 115 5.64 -19.02 -13.59
CA ASP A 115 5.65 -20.23 -12.76
C ASP A 115 5.17 -19.96 -11.31
N THR A 116 4.85 -18.71 -10.97
CA THR A 116 4.32 -18.37 -9.65
C THR A 116 2.91 -18.93 -9.53
N GLU A 117 2.76 -19.89 -8.61
CA GLU A 117 1.48 -20.55 -8.33
C GLU A 117 0.38 -19.52 -8.00
N GLY A 118 -0.77 -19.61 -8.67
CA GLY A 118 -1.91 -18.69 -8.48
C GLY A 118 -1.80 -17.33 -9.20
N ALA A 119 -0.64 -16.97 -9.75
CA ALA A 119 -0.45 -15.65 -10.38
C ALA A 119 -1.16 -15.48 -11.74
N PHE A 120 -1.41 -16.60 -12.44
CA PHE A 120 -1.99 -16.60 -13.78
C PHE A 120 -3.15 -17.60 -13.92
N PHE A 121 -4.17 -17.18 -14.67
CA PHE A 121 -5.24 -18.02 -15.17
C PHE A 121 -5.12 -18.14 -16.69
N GLY A 122 -4.51 -19.23 -17.15
CA GLY A 122 -4.12 -19.38 -18.56
C GLY A 122 -3.16 -18.25 -18.96
N ARG A 123 -3.51 -17.49 -20.01
CA ARG A 123 -2.72 -16.33 -20.46
C ARG A 123 -2.96 -15.03 -19.67
N TRP A 124 -3.91 -15.05 -18.72
CA TRP A 124 -4.37 -13.83 -18.05
C TRP A 124 -3.77 -13.74 -16.66
N ARG A 125 -3.15 -12.60 -16.33
CA ARG A 125 -2.67 -12.34 -14.97
C ARG A 125 -3.85 -12.09 -14.04
N VAL A 126 -3.85 -12.75 -12.89
CA VAL A 126 -4.84 -12.52 -11.84
C VAL A 126 -4.52 -11.19 -11.16
N MET A 127 -5.46 -10.25 -11.24
CA MET A 127 -5.32 -8.90 -10.67
C MET A 127 -6.56 -8.56 -9.85
N SER A 128 -6.37 -7.80 -8.78
CA SER A 128 -7.45 -7.15 -8.04
C SER A 128 -7.30 -5.64 -8.14
N LEU A 129 -8.39 -4.95 -8.45
CA LEU A 129 -8.49 -3.51 -8.23
C LEU A 129 -9.37 -3.30 -7.01
N ASP A 130 -8.81 -2.68 -5.98
CA ASP A 130 -9.54 -2.32 -4.77
C ASP A 130 -9.04 -0.98 -4.25
N GLY A 131 -9.89 -0.27 -3.51
CA GLY A 131 -9.61 1.03 -2.94
C GLY A 131 -9.41 0.96 -1.44
N MET A 132 -8.63 1.88 -0.89
CA MET A 132 -8.44 1.98 0.56
C MET A 132 -8.45 3.43 1.03
N VAL A 133 -9.07 3.65 2.20
CA VAL A 133 -9.12 4.96 2.86
C VAL A 133 -8.17 4.98 4.07
N PHE A 134 -7.23 5.92 4.10
CA PHE A 134 -6.44 6.18 5.31
C PHE A 134 -7.10 7.25 6.16
N ASP A 135 -7.22 6.98 7.46
CA ASP A 135 -7.63 7.97 8.44
C ASP A 135 -6.50 8.98 8.63
N VAL A 136 -6.81 10.27 8.54
CA VAL A 136 -5.84 11.37 8.71
C VAL A 136 -6.26 12.25 9.88
N GLU A 137 -5.31 12.91 10.52
CA GLU A 137 -5.65 13.81 11.62
C GLU A 137 -6.52 14.96 11.12
N ALA A 138 -7.59 15.29 11.85
CA ALA A 138 -8.53 16.36 11.50
C ALA A 138 -7.96 17.77 11.76
N SER A 139 -6.76 18.05 11.26
CA SER A 139 -6.20 19.39 11.26
C SER A 139 -6.97 20.29 10.27
N PRO A 140 -7.03 21.62 10.47
CA PRO A 140 -7.69 22.52 9.52
C PRO A 140 -7.20 22.36 8.08
N LYS A 141 -5.91 22.06 7.88
CA LYS A 141 -5.31 21.84 6.56
C LYS A 141 -5.73 20.50 5.95
N ASN A 142 -5.78 19.44 6.74
CA ASN A 142 -6.22 18.13 6.28
C ASN A 142 -7.72 18.12 5.97
N VAL A 143 -8.56 18.77 6.80
CA VAL A 143 -9.99 18.92 6.52
C VAL A 143 -10.23 19.68 5.22
N ALA A 144 -9.49 20.77 4.98
CA ALA A 144 -9.59 21.52 3.73
C ALA A 144 -9.14 20.72 2.50
N ALA A 145 -8.16 19.82 2.64
CA ALA A 145 -7.62 19.04 1.53
C ALA A 145 -8.38 17.74 1.24
N PHE A 146 -8.89 17.06 2.28
CA PHE A 146 -9.42 15.69 2.18
C PHE A 146 -10.93 15.58 2.47
N GLY A 147 -11.56 16.63 3.01
CA GLY A 147 -12.97 16.60 3.41
C GLY A 147 -13.22 15.85 4.72
N LEU A 148 -14.50 15.66 5.08
CA LEU A 148 -14.93 14.96 6.29
C LEU A 148 -15.30 13.49 5.98
N PRO A 149 -15.16 12.58 6.96
CA PRO A 149 -15.26 11.13 6.77
C PRO A 149 -16.64 10.60 6.31
N ASP A 150 -17.69 11.38 6.45
CA ASP A 150 -19.06 11.09 5.99
C ASP A 150 -19.39 11.77 4.64
N HIS A 151 -18.37 12.25 3.93
CA HIS A 151 -18.48 13.11 2.75
C HIS A 151 -19.18 14.45 3.01
N SER A 152 -19.34 14.87 4.27
CA SER A 152 -19.80 16.21 4.58
C SER A 152 -18.73 17.26 4.27
N TYR A 153 -19.16 18.49 4.09
CA TYR A 153 -18.30 19.64 3.85
C TYR A 153 -18.76 20.80 4.73
N LEU A 154 -17.84 21.65 5.14
CA LEU A 154 -18.18 22.88 5.83
C LEU A 154 -18.83 23.84 4.82
N SER A 155 -20.09 24.21 5.05
CA SER A 155 -20.89 25.08 4.19
C SER A 155 -21.38 26.31 4.95
N VAL A 156 -21.67 27.39 4.22
CA VAL A 156 -22.52 28.50 4.68
C VAL A 156 -23.81 28.45 3.88
N VAL A 157 -24.96 28.70 4.51
CA VAL A 157 -26.29 28.57 3.89
C VAL A 157 -26.66 29.83 3.10
N ILE A 158 -26.99 29.65 1.81
CA ILE A 158 -27.60 30.65 0.90
C ILE A 158 -28.70 29.95 0.04
N ASP A 159 -29.65 30.73 -0.48
CA ASP A 159 -31.04 30.49 -0.93
C ASP A 159 -31.42 29.15 -1.66
N PRO A 160 -32.57 28.51 -1.32
CA PRO A 160 -32.99 27.19 -1.82
C PRO A 160 -33.72 27.10 -3.18
N ALA A 161 -33.74 28.12 -4.03
CA ALA A 161 -34.66 28.24 -5.18
C ALA A 161 -34.49 27.30 -6.41
N ILE A 162 -33.66 26.25 -6.41
CA ILE A 162 -33.35 25.47 -7.65
C ILE A 162 -33.66 23.96 -7.51
N ARG A 163 -34.67 23.44 -8.25
CA ARG A 163 -35.11 22.00 -8.30
C ARG A 163 -35.87 21.64 -9.60
N GLY A 164 -36.08 20.33 -9.90
CA GLY A 164 -37.19 19.87 -10.76
C GLY A 164 -36.90 18.78 -11.81
N LYS A 165 -37.78 18.74 -12.83
CA LYS A 165 -38.03 17.67 -13.83
C LYS A 165 -36.84 17.19 -14.65
N ALA A 166 -35.73 17.92 -14.70
CA ALA A 166 -34.53 17.52 -15.44
C ALA A 166 -33.94 16.18 -14.92
N ARG A 167 -34.12 15.88 -13.63
CA ARG A 167 -33.60 14.68 -12.99
C ARG A 167 -34.40 13.41 -13.31
N THR A 168 -35.70 13.55 -13.55
CA THR A 168 -36.60 12.40 -13.75
C THR A 168 -36.49 11.84 -15.16
N VAL A 169 -36.20 12.69 -16.15
CA VAL A 169 -36.06 12.30 -17.57
C VAL A 169 -34.87 11.36 -17.83
N LEU A 170 -33.85 11.37 -16.95
CA LEU A 170 -32.66 10.52 -17.08
C LEU A 170 -32.87 9.08 -16.56
N LEU A 171 -33.91 8.84 -15.75
CA LEU A 171 -34.18 7.53 -15.15
C LEU A 171 -35.06 6.65 -16.04
N ASP A 172 -35.92 7.24 -16.88
CA ASP A 172 -36.88 6.51 -17.72
C ASP A 172 -36.29 5.94 -19.03
N ALA A 173 -35.06 6.33 -19.40
CA ALA A 173 -34.43 5.91 -20.66
C ALA A 173 -33.74 4.53 -20.62
N ALA A 174 -33.73 3.84 -19.48
CA ALA A 174 -32.98 2.60 -19.24
C ALA A 174 -33.74 1.31 -19.64
N GLY A 175 -34.85 1.41 -20.37
CA GLY A 175 -35.90 0.38 -20.41
C GLY A 175 -36.18 -0.38 -21.71
N ASP A 176 -35.30 -0.42 -22.72
CA ASP A 176 -35.57 -1.23 -23.93
C ASP A 176 -34.31 -1.80 -24.61
N HIS A 177 -34.19 -3.14 -24.60
CA HIS A 177 -33.05 -3.91 -25.10
C HIS A 177 -32.69 -3.67 -26.58
N LYS A 178 -31.59 -2.95 -26.83
CA LYS A 178 -30.92 -2.83 -28.14
C LYS A 178 -29.40 -3.01 -28.00
N HIS A 179 -28.73 -3.28 -29.12
CA HIS A 179 -27.28 -3.44 -29.22
C HIS A 179 -26.54 -2.31 -28.50
N LEU A 180 -25.65 -2.69 -27.57
CA LEU A 180 -25.02 -1.75 -26.65
C LEU A 180 -23.81 -1.06 -27.29
N ASP A 181 -23.74 0.26 -27.15
CA ASP A 181 -22.52 1.04 -27.32
C ASP A 181 -21.58 0.71 -26.16
N GLN A 182 -20.43 0.09 -26.44
CA GLN A 182 -19.51 -0.41 -25.41
C GLN A 182 -18.85 0.68 -24.56
N SER A 183 -18.97 1.95 -24.96
CA SER A 183 -18.57 3.11 -24.13
C SER A 183 -19.64 3.52 -23.10
N LYS A 184 -20.86 3.01 -23.23
CA LYS A 184 -22.03 3.36 -22.40
C LYS A 184 -22.62 2.16 -21.64
N ALA A 185 -22.45 0.92 -22.14
CA ALA A 185 -22.89 -0.31 -21.48
C ALA A 185 -22.11 -1.54 -21.99
N ARG A 186 -21.85 -2.54 -21.13
CA ARG A 186 -20.97 -3.69 -21.42
C ARG A 186 -21.64 -5.02 -21.08
N TYR A 187 -21.50 -6.02 -21.96
CA TYR A 187 -21.91 -7.40 -21.68
C TYR A 187 -21.03 -8.02 -20.60
N VAL A 188 -21.68 -8.68 -19.65
CA VAL A 188 -21.03 -9.42 -18.55
C VAL A 188 -21.63 -10.82 -18.46
N ARG A 189 -20.83 -11.76 -17.98
CA ARG A 189 -21.24 -13.11 -17.60
C ARG A 189 -21.28 -13.20 -16.09
N VAL A 190 -22.36 -13.77 -15.56
CA VAL A 190 -22.51 -14.07 -14.14
C VAL A 190 -22.22 -15.55 -13.93
N VAL A 191 -21.40 -15.87 -12.93
CA VAL A 191 -21.09 -17.24 -12.50
C VAL A 191 -21.44 -17.33 -11.01
N GLU A 192 -22.44 -18.15 -10.70
CA GLU A 192 -22.82 -18.45 -9.31
C GLU A 192 -22.06 -19.67 -8.82
N TYR A 193 -21.54 -19.59 -7.60
CA TYR A 193 -20.83 -20.70 -6.97
C TYR A 193 -20.99 -20.64 -5.45
N GLU A 194 -20.92 -21.81 -4.81
CA GLU A 194 -21.02 -21.93 -3.36
C GLU A 194 -19.64 -22.01 -2.73
N VAL A 195 -19.43 -21.26 -1.65
CA VAL A 195 -18.23 -21.39 -0.81
C VAL A 195 -18.64 -22.05 0.51
N THR A 196 -17.94 -23.11 0.88
CA THR A 196 -18.01 -23.68 2.23
C THR A 196 -17.26 -22.76 3.19
N GLY A 197 -17.95 -22.26 4.21
CA GLY A 197 -17.35 -21.40 5.23
C GLY A 197 -16.15 -22.04 5.95
N ARG A 198 -15.12 -21.23 6.27
CA ARG A 198 -13.85 -21.66 6.89
C ARG A 198 -14.02 -22.28 8.30
N GLU A 199 -15.19 -22.14 8.93
CA GLU A 199 -15.47 -22.58 10.31
C GLU A 199 -15.99 -24.02 10.43
N GLY A 200 -16.14 -24.76 9.33
CA GLY A 200 -16.52 -26.18 9.39
C GLY A 200 -17.95 -26.43 9.90
N ASN A 201 -18.79 -25.39 9.96
CA ASN A 201 -20.19 -25.47 10.39
C ASN A 201 -21.16 -25.94 9.29
N GLY A 202 -20.65 -26.26 8.09
CA GLY A 202 -21.48 -26.69 6.96
C GLY A 202 -22.34 -25.58 6.34
N ALA A 203 -22.10 -24.32 6.66
CA ALA A 203 -22.77 -23.21 6.00
C ALA A 203 -22.24 -23.04 4.56
N HIS A 204 -23.14 -23.15 3.59
CA HIS A 204 -22.91 -22.84 2.19
C HIS A 204 -23.42 -21.44 1.92
N GLU A 205 -22.55 -20.54 1.50
CA GLU A 205 -22.93 -19.19 1.06
C GLU A 205 -22.81 -19.11 -0.46
N LEU A 206 -23.89 -18.66 -1.11
CA LEU A 206 -23.96 -18.51 -2.56
C LEU A 206 -23.34 -17.16 -2.95
N PHE A 207 -22.29 -17.19 -3.75
CA PHE A 207 -21.61 -16.02 -4.29
C PHE A 207 -21.86 -15.89 -5.79
N ALA A 208 -22.03 -14.66 -6.27
CA ALA A 208 -22.13 -14.35 -7.69
C ALA A 208 -20.89 -13.57 -8.15
N LEU A 209 -20.14 -14.14 -9.10
CA LEU A 209 -19.03 -13.51 -9.80
C LEU A 209 -19.53 -12.88 -11.10
N ILE A 210 -19.23 -11.60 -11.32
CA ILE A 210 -19.50 -10.90 -12.58
C ILE A 210 -18.18 -10.69 -13.32
N THR A 211 -18.08 -11.19 -14.56
CA THR A 211 -16.89 -11.04 -15.43
C THR A 211 -17.27 -10.51 -16.81
N ASN A 212 -16.34 -9.81 -17.48
CA ASN A 212 -16.47 -9.45 -18.90
C ASN A 212 -15.83 -10.48 -19.85
N ILE A 213 -15.33 -11.61 -19.34
CA ILE A 213 -14.90 -12.77 -20.15
C ILE A 213 -16.15 -13.62 -20.47
N VAL A 214 -16.72 -13.38 -21.65
CA VAL A 214 -18.04 -13.92 -22.02
C VAL A 214 -18.01 -15.34 -22.60
N ASP A 215 -16.89 -15.79 -23.19
CA ASP A 215 -16.77 -17.15 -23.73
C ASP A 215 -16.44 -18.15 -22.60
N PRO A 216 -17.33 -19.12 -22.31
CA PRO A 216 -17.08 -20.11 -21.27
C PRO A 216 -15.93 -21.07 -21.55
N ARG A 217 -15.45 -21.14 -22.79
CA ARG A 217 -14.26 -21.93 -23.16
C ARG A 217 -12.97 -21.20 -22.84
N GLU A 218 -12.98 -19.87 -22.84
CA GLU A 218 -11.82 -19.04 -22.43
C GLU A 218 -11.71 -18.92 -20.90
N ALA A 219 -12.83 -19.01 -20.18
CA ALA A 219 -12.87 -19.03 -18.72
C ALA A 219 -13.94 -20.00 -18.18
N PRO A 220 -13.62 -21.29 -17.99
CA PRO A 220 -14.55 -22.25 -17.39
C PRO A 220 -14.97 -21.85 -15.96
N ALA A 221 -16.22 -22.11 -15.59
CA ALA A 221 -16.84 -21.58 -14.37
C ALA A 221 -16.14 -21.98 -13.06
N ILE A 222 -15.78 -23.26 -12.92
CA ILE A 222 -15.15 -23.79 -11.69
C ILE A 222 -13.76 -23.17 -11.46
N PRO A 223 -12.82 -23.20 -12.43
CA PRO A 223 -11.55 -22.49 -12.30
C PRO A 223 -11.70 -20.98 -12.07
N LEU A 224 -12.66 -20.34 -12.75
CA LEU A 224 -12.89 -18.90 -12.61
C LEU A 224 -13.39 -18.53 -11.20
N ALA A 225 -14.24 -19.36 -10.59
CA ALA A 225 -14.65 -19.23 -9.20
C ALA A 225 -13.47 -19.40 -8.24
N GLY A 226 -12.60 -20.38 -8.49
CA GLY A 226 -11.37 -20.59 -7.71
C GLY A 226 -10.42 -19.38 -7.74
N VAL A 227 -10.24 -18.77 -8.92
CA VAL A 227 -9.44 -17.54 -9.08
C VAL A 227 -10.08 -16.35 -8.39
N TYR A 228 -11.42 -16.21 -8.41
CA TYR A 228 -12.08 -15.14 -7.68
C TYR A 228 -11.99 -15.32 -6.16
N GLN A 229 -11.92 -16.55 -5.68
CA GLN A 229 -11.58 -16.84 -4.28
C GLN A 229 -10.14 -16.42 -3.95
N GLN A 230 -9.17 -16.67 -4.84
CA GLN A 230 -7.79 -16.15 -4.70
C GLN A 230 -7.75 -14.60 -4.77
N ARG A 231 -8.59 -13.96 -5.59
CA ARG A 231 -8.77 -12.50 -5.58
C ARG A 231 -9.26 -11.98 -4.22
N TRP A 232 -10.06 -12.75 -3.48
CA TRP A 232 -10.48 -12.36 -2.13
C TRP A 232 -9.31 -12.37 -1.14
N GLU A 233 -8.29 -13.20 -1.37
CA GLU A 233 -7.02 -13.11 -0.66
C GLU A 233 -6.22 -11.87 -1.11
N HIS A 234 -6.41 -11.29 -2.31
CA HIS A 234 -5.87 -9.96 -2.64
C HIS A 234 -6.59 -8.78 -1.96
N GLU A 235 -7.85 -8.94 -1.51
CA GLU A 235 -8.51 -8.00 -0.57
C GLU A 235 -7.71 -7.90 0.76
N THR A 236 -6.84 -8.90 1.02
CA THR A 236 -5.82 -8.86 2.06
C THR A 236 -4.75 -7.81 1.82
N GLY A 237 -4.46 -7.34 0.60
CA GLY A 237 -3.47 -6.27 0.35
C GLY A 237 -3.82 -4.98 1.09
N ASN A 238 -5.07 -4.55 1.01
CA ASN A 238 -5.58 -3.40 1.76
C ASN A 238 -5.56 -3.65 3.27
N LYS A 239 -5.84 -4.89 3.70
CA LYS A 239 -5.67 -5.32 5.10
C LYS A 239 -4.21 -5.38 5.54
N GLN A 240 -3.27 -5.70 4.66
CA GLN A 240 -1.83 -5.74 4.94
C GLN A 240 -1.36 -4.33 5.25
N LEU A 241 -1.72 -3.36 4.42
CA LEU A 241 -1.44 -1.95 4.67
C LEU A 241 -2.16 -1.43 5.92
N LYS A 242 -3.49 -1.55 6.01
CA LYS A 242 -4.30 -0.95 7.10
C LYS A 242 -4.13 -1.62 8.46
N THR A 243 -3.98 -2.94 8.48
CA THR A 243 -4.11 -3.74 9.71
C THR A 243 -2.80 -4.39 10.11
N CYS A 244 -1.97 -4.82 9.14
CA CYS A 244 -0.72 -5.53 9.45
C CYS A 244 0.47 -4.56 9.57
N LEU A 245 0.59 -3.62 8.65
CA LEU A 245 1.65 -2.61 8.61
C LEU A 245 1.26 -1.40 9.47
N ARG A 246 0.22 -0.65 9.12
CA ARG A 246 -0.21 0.53 9.92
C ARG A 246 -0.69 0.17 11.32
N GLY A 247 -1.42 -0.94 11.45
CA GLY A 247 -2.12 -1.29 12.68
C GLY A 247 -3.58 -0.79 12.69
N PRO A 248 -4.50 -1.53 13.34
CA PRO A 248 -5.92 -1.25 13.30
C PRO A 248 -6.27 0.09 13.94
N GLY A 249 -7.17 0.86 13.30
CA GLY A 249 -7.72 2.11 13.85
C GLY A 249 -6.73 3.27 13.98
N LYS A 250 -5.57 3.20 13.34
CA LYS A 250 -4.52 4.21 13.44
C LYS A 250 -4.67 5.32 12.40
N VAL A 251 -4.46 6.54 12.86
CA VAL A 251 -4.50 7.77 12.06
C VAL A 251 -3.09 8.10 11.57
N LEU A 252 -2.96 8.55 10.32
CA LEU A 252 -1.68 9.05 9.79
C LEU A 252 -1.24 10.27 10.60
N ARG A 253 0.03 10.28 10.99
CA ARG A 253 0.58 11.20 12.00
C ARG A 253 0.73 12.64 11.49
N SER A 254 0.72 12.85 10.17
CA SER A 254 0.93 14.18 9.60
C SER A 254 -0.32 15.07 9.68
N ARG A 255 -0.13 16.28 10.20
CA ARG A 255 -1.11 17.39 10.16
C ARG A 255 -1.07 18.23 8.88
N LEU A 256 -0.15 17.89 7.97
CA LEU A 256 0.11 18.61 6.73
C LEU A 256 -0.23 17.72 5.53
N PRO A 257 -1.13 18.14 4.61
CA PRO A 257 -1.57 17.32 3.49
C PRO A 257 -0.44 16.78 2.62
N GLU A 258 0.56 17.60 2.33
CA GLU A 258 1.72 17.21 1.52
C GLU A 258 2.53 16.09 2.18
N LEU A 259 2.62 16.10 3.51
CA LEU A 259 3.32 15.07 4.28
C LEU A 259 2.45 13.84 4.56
N VAL A 260 1.11 13.97 4.45
CA VAL A 260 0.18 12.83 4.45
C VAL A 260 0.39 12.00 3.18
N TYR A 261 0.40 12.64 2.00
CA TYR A 261 0.67 11.94 0.73
C TYR A 261 2.03 11.24 0.75
N GLN A 262 3.05 11.91 1.29
CA GLN A 262 4.37 11.33 1.44
C GLN A 262 4.38 10.11 2.37
N GLU A 263 3.63 10.16 3.48
CA GLU A 263 3.49 9.03 4.41
C GLU A 263 2.77 7.84 3.75
N ILE A 264 1.74 8.09 2.93
CA ILE A 264 1.08 7.07 2.11
C ILE A 264 2.10 6.42 1.17
N GLY A 265 2.94 7.21 0.49
CA GLY A 265 4.03 6.68 -0.34
C GLY A 265 4.99 5.78 0.45
N GLY A 266 5.32 6.15 1.69
CA GLY A 266 6.11 5.31 2.61
C GLY A 266 5.45 3.97 2.92
N TYR A 267 4.14 3.95 3.16
CA TYR A 267 3.38 2.72 3.37
C TYR A 267 3.38 1.82 2.13
N LEU A 268 3.16 2.40 0.95
CA LEU A 268 3.10 1.66 -0.32
C LEU A 268 4.45 1.05 -0.69
N LEU A 269 5.54 1.80 -0.56
CA LEU A 269 6.91 1.31 -0.80
C LEU A 269 7.29 0.20 0.18
N THR A 270 7.03 0.39 1.48
CA THR A 270 7.31 -0.62 2.50
C THR A 270 6.49 -1.89 2.26
N HIS A 271 5.20 -1.77 1.95
CA HIS A 271 4.36 -2.92 1.62
C HIS A 271 4.88 -3.67 0.39
N SER A 272 5.24 -2.96 -0.68
CA SER A 272 5.77 -3.55 -1.91
C SER A 272 7.07 -4.32 -1.65
N ALA A 273 7.97 -3.76 -0.85
CA ALA A 273 9.21 -4.44 -0.46
C ALA A 273 8.95 -5.76 0.26
N PHE A 274 8.00 -5.79 1.21
CA PHE A 274 7.65 -7.03 1.90
C PHE A 274 6.90 -8.03 1.00
N ALA A 275 6.01 -7.54 0.14
CA ALA A 275 5.28 -8.39 -0.81
C ALA A 275 6.24 -9.06 -1.80
N ALA A 276 7.19 -8.30 -2.35
CA ALA A 276 8.22 -8.81 -3.24
C ALA A 276 9.11 -9.85 -2.56
N LEU A 277 9.58 -9.57 -1.34
CA LEU A 277 10.39 -10.51 -0.57
C LEU A 277 9.64 -11.83 -0.32
N ILE A 278 8.35 -11.74 0.05
CA ILE A 278 7.51 -12.93 0.25
C ILE A 278 7.35 -13.70 -1.04
N CYS A 279 7.03 -13.02 -2.14
CA CYS A 279 6.83 -13.65 -3.45
C CYS A 279 8.11 -14.36 -3.90
N GLN A 280 9.24 -13.68 -3.91
CA GLN A 280 10.54 -14.26 -4.29
C GLN A 280 10.92 -15.47 -3.43
N ALA A 281 10.77 -15.37 -2.11
CA ALA A 281 11.10 -16.47 -1.20
C ALA A 281 10.15 -17.67 -1.37
N ALA A 282 8.87 -17.42 -1.63
CA ALA A 282 7.86 -18.46 -1.82
C ALA A 282 8.03 -19.16 -3.17
N THR A 283 8.24 -18.40 -4.26
CA THR A 283 8.56 -18.93 -5.59
C THR A 283 9.82 -19.80 -5.54
N ALA A 284 10.91 -19.32 -4.92
CA ALA A 284 12.14 -20.10 -4.76
C ALA A 284 11.95 -21.38 -3.94
N ALA A 285 10.95 -21.42 -3.06
CA ALA A 285 10.61 -22.59 -2.25
C ALA A 285 9.57 -23.52 -2.91
N GLY A 286 9.01 -23.13 -4.07
CA GLY A 286 7.92 -23.87 -4.73
C GLY A 286 6.64 -23.92 -3.89
N ILE A 287 6.36 -22.86 -3.13
CA ILE A 287 5.16 -22.75 -2.28
C ILE A 287 4.37 -21.54 -2.77
N ASP A 288 3.04 -21.68 -2.87
CA ASP A 288 2.12 -20.56 -3.06
C ASP A 288 2.42 -19.39 -2.07
N PRO A 289 2.74 -18.18 -2.57
CA PRO A 289 2.99 -16.98 -1.75
C PRO A 289 1.88 -16.66 -0.74
N ASP A 290 0.62 -16.97 -1.03
CA ASP A 290 -0.53 -16.71 -0.15
C ASP A 290 -0.47 -17.53 1.15
N ARG A 291 0.29 -18.63 1.15
CA ARG A 291 0.52 -19.44 2.35
C ARG A 291 1.47 -18.76 3.34
N VAL A 292 2.22 -17.74 2.90
CA VAL A 292 3.12 -16.96 3.75
C VAL A 292 2.34 -15.81 4.41
N ARG A 293 2.12 -15.92 5.72
CA ARG A 293 1.36 -14.89 6.46
C ARG A 293 2.13 -13.56 6.53
N PHE A 294 1.74 -12.58 5.74
CA PHE A 294 2.32 -11.21 5.74
C PHE A 294 2.48 -10.60 7.13
N LYS A 295 1.46 -10.73 7.99
CA LYS A 295 1.50 -10.24 9.39
C LYS A 295 2.65 -10.87 10.19
N ARG A 296 2.98 -12.14 9.93
CA ARG A 296 4.10 -12.84 10.57
C ARG A 296 5.43 -12.30 10.05
N THR A 297 5.56 -12.05 8.74
CA THR A 297 6.76 -11.45 8.13
C THR A 297 7.05 -10.06 8.70
N VAL A 298 6.04 -9.17 8.74
CA VAL A 298 6.16 -7.83 9.35
C VAL A 298 6.49 -7.95 10.84
N ARG A 299 5.85 -8.87 11.58
CA ARG A 299 6.19 -9.11 12.99
C ARG A 299 7.61 -9.63 13.17
N THR A 300 8.15 -10.45 12.27
CA THR A 300 9.53 -10.93 12.36
C THR A 300 10.50 -9.79 12.12
N ALA A 301 10.25 -8.95 11.10
CA ALA A 301 11.03 -7.73 10.87
C ALA A 301 10.96 -6.78 12.07
N ARG A 302 9.79 -6.68 12.74
CA ARG A 302 9.59 -5.88 13.96
C ARG A 302 10.03 -6.54 15.27
N ARG A 303 10.10 -7.87 15.40
CA ARG A 303 10.37 -8.56 16.68
C ARG A 303 11.84 -8.75 16.95
N ARG A 304 12.61 -8.89 15.89
CA ARG A 304 14.07 -8.85 16.02
C ARG A 304 14.52 -7.51 16.64
N VAL A 305 13.64 -6.50 16.69
CA VAL A 305 13.85 -5.14 17.19
C VAL A 305 13.66 -5.04 18.72
N GLY A 306 13.34 -6.13 19.43
CA GLY A 306 13.01 -6.04 20.86
C GLY A 306 13.19 -7.26 21.77
N ASP A 307 13.93 -8.32 21.40
CA ASP A 307 14.13 -9.47 22.31
C ASP A 307 15.61 -9.80 22.55
N PRO A 308 16.15 -9.62 23.78
CA PRO A 308 17.47 -10.10 24.18
C PRO A 308 17.54 -11.63 24.40
N SER A 309 16.41 -12.35 24.34
CA SER A 309 16.33 -13.75 24.79
C SER A 309 16.27 -14.75 23.63
N PHE A 310 17.37 -14.84 22.88
CA PHE A 310 17.75 -16.11 22.25
C PHE A 310 19.28 -16.16 22.20
N SER A 311 19.88 -16.77 23.22
CA SER A 311 21.23 -17.33 23.10
C SER A 311 21.13 -18.71 22.45
N PRO A 312 22.15 -19.13 21.66
CA PRO A 312 22.24 -20.49 21.12
C PRO A 312 22.30 -21.55 22.22
#